data_AF-A0A846GTK6-F1
#
_entry.id   AF-A0A846GTK6-F1
#
_cell.length_a   1.000
_cell.length_b   1.000
_cell.length_c   1.000
_cell.angle_alpha   90.00
_cell.angle_beta   90.00
_cell.angle_gamma   90.00
#
_symmetry.space_group_name_H-M   'P 1'
#
loop_
_entity.id
_entity.type
_entity.pdbx_description
1 polymer ?
#
loop_
_entity_poly.entity_id
_entity_poly.type
_entity_poly.pdbx_seq_one_letter_code
_entity_poly.pdbx_strand_id
1 'polypeptide(L)'
;MFTMEDDWSKSIFETLESVANMVDEFFEGVSEVVEEFANEVEEFANQVDNAIGAEIDQCLQEIVEPFVEIYFDFEVMVSETDEDFPDSVTPSSQKHPACIGCRHYHGQAYGGNLLVCAMHPYGWDTEDCPDWESHPRNSSNRF
;
A
#
# COMPACT_ATOMS: atom_id res chain seq x y z
N MET A 1 -19.53 81.69 -19.67
CA MET A 1 -18.90 80.50 -20.25
C MET A 1 -18.34 79.67 -19.10
N PHE A 2 -19.18 78.82 -18.50
CA PHE A 2 -18.80 77.74 -17.56
C PHE A 2 -20.11 77.05 -17.10
N THR A 3 -20.67 76.15 -17.91
CA THR A 3 -21.86 75.34 -17.52
C THR A 3 -21.81 73.91 -18.07
N MET A 4 -20.79 73.54 -18.86
CA MET A 4 -20.65 72.20 -19.44
C MET A 4 -19.82 71.25 -18.56
N GLU A 5 -18.94 71.78 -17.71
CA GLU A 5 -18.07 70.99 -16.82
C GLU A 5 -18.84 70.45 -15.59
N ASP A 6 -19.78 71.24 -15.06
CA ASP A 6 -20.62 70.85 -13.92
C ASP A 6 -21.67 69.78 -14.30
N ASP A 7 -22.20 69.83 -15.53
CA ASP A 7 -23.26 68.91 -15.97
C ASP A 7 -22.70 67.52 -16.29
N TRP A 8 -21.49 67.48 -16.86
CA TRP A 8 -20.79 66.23 -17.18
C TRP A 8 -20.27 65.52 -15.92
N SER A 9 -19.72 66.27 -14.97
CA SER A 9 -19.27 65.70 -13.69
C SER A 9 -20.44 65.11 -12.89
N LYS A 10 -21.58 65.80 -12.86
CA LYS A 10 -22.79 65.31 -12.21
C LYS A 10 -23.32 64.02 -12.83
N SER A 11 -23.38 63.95 -14.16
CA SER A 11 -23.79 62.74 -14.87
C SER A 11 -22.88 61.55 -14.58
N ILE A 12 -21.57 61.76 -14.45
CA ILE A 12 -20.64 60.68 -14.10
C ILE A 12 -20.86 60.19 -12.68
N PHE A 13 -21.01 61.09 -11.70
CA PHE A 13 -21.27 60.71 -10.31
C PHE A 13 -22.56 59.90 -10.17
N GLU A 14 -23.64 60.30 -10.84
CA GLU A 14 -24.91 59.58 -10.83
C GLU A 14 -24.79 58.18 -11.45
N THR A 15 -24.05 58.03 -12.56
CA THR A 15 -23.80 56.71 -13.16
C THR A 15 -22.93 55.81 -12.28
N LEU A 16 -21.98 56.39 -11.56
CA LEU A 16 -21.03 55.64 -10.73
C LEU A 16 -21.69 55.18 -9.42
N GLU A 17 -22.56 56.01 -8.83
CA GLU A 17 -23.45 55.59 -7.73
C GLU A 17 -24.42 54.50 -8.18
N SER A 18 -24.99 54.62 -9.38
CA SER A 18 -25.88 53.57 -9.93
C SER A 18 -25.15 52.24 -10.14
N VAL A 19 -23.90 52.27 -10.61
CA VAL A 19 -23.08 51.06 -10.79
C VAL A 19 -22.65 50.50 -9.44
N ALA A 20 -22.30 51.33 -8.46
CA ALA A 20 -21.96 50.88 -7.10
C ALA A 20 -23.15 50.15 -6.46
N ASN A 21 -24.35 50.73 -6.52
CA ASN A 21 -25.57 50.11 -5.99
C ASN A 21 -25.89 48.77 -6.68
N MET A 22 -25.69 48.69 -8.00
CA MET A 22 -25.91 47.46 -8.76
C MET A 22 -24.89 46.36 -8.40
N VAL A 23 -23.65 46.75 -8.10
CA VAL A 23 -22.60 45.81 -7.66
C VAL A 23 -22.90 45.27 -6.26
N ASP A 24 -23.37 46.13 -5.35
CA ASP A 24 -23.75 45.71 -3.99
C ASP A 24 -24.93 44.71 -4.03
N GLU A 25 -25.96 45.01 -4.84
CA GLU A 25 -27.13 44.13 -5.03
C GLU A 25 -26.75 42.79 -5.69
N PHE A 26 -25.77 42.80 -6.62
CA PHE A 26 -25.22 41.59 -7.22
C PHE A 26 -24.48 40.72 -6.20
N PHE A 27 -23.61 41.31 -5.37
CA PHE A 27 -22.87 40.55 -4.36
C PHE A 27 -23.81 39.99 -3.29
N GLU A 28 -24.88 40.70 -2.93
CA GLU A 28 -25.90 40.22 -2.01
C GLU A 28 -26.65 39.01 -2.60
N GLY A 29 -27.06 39.08 -3.86
CA GLY A 29 -27.67 37.93 -4.56
C GLY A 29 -26.72 36.74 -4.74
N VAL A 30 -25.42 36.98 -4.96
CA VAL A 30 -24.41 35.90 -5.02
C VAL A 30 -24.20 35.26 -3.65
N SER A 31 -24.25 36.03 -2.57
CA SER A 31 -24.12 35.49 -1.21
C SER A 31 -25.25 34.53 -0.88
N GLU A 32 -26.49 34.89 -1.24
CA GLU A 32 -27.66 34.02 -1.03
C GLU A 32 -27.56 32.71 -1.83
N VAL A 33 -27.14 32.78 -3.10
CA VAL A 33 -26.94 31.59 -3.94
C VAL A 33 -25.81 30.70 -3.42
N VAL A 34 -24.73 31.29 -2.90
CA VAL A 34 -23.61 30.54 -2.31
C VAL A 34 -24.06 29.82 -1.03
N GLU A 35 -24.88 30.45 -0.18
CA GLU A 35 -25.43 29.83 1.02
C GLU A 35 -26.39 28.68 0.68
N GLU A 36 -27.27 28.85 -0.31
CA GLU A 36 -28.15 27.78 -0.81
C GLU A 36 -27.33 26.60 -1.35
N PHE A 37 -26.34 26.87 -2.20
CA PHE A 37 -25.46 25.84 -2.75
C PHE A 37 -24.64 25.13 -1.66
N ALA A 38 -24.18 25.84 -0.64
CA ALA A 38 -23.46 25.24 0.48
C ALA A 38 -24.34 24.25 1.26
N ASN A 39 -25.61 24.61 1.50
CA ASN A 39 -26.56 23.71 2.16
C ASN A 39 -26.84 22.46 1.31
N GLU A 40 -26.99 22.59 -0.01
CA GLU A 40 -27.16 21.45 -0.91
C GLU A 40 -25.93 20.53 -0.93
N VAL A 41 -24.72 21.11 -0.91
CA VAL A 41 -23.46 20.34 -0.85
C VAL A 41 -23.32 19.61 0.48
N GLU A 42 -23.69 20.23 1.60
CA GLU A 42 -23.71 19.57 2.91
C GLU A 42 -24.71 18.41 2.94
N GLU A 43 -25.92 18.58 2.38
CA GLU A 43 -26.92 17.51 2.31
C GLU A 43 -26.43 16.34 1.45
N PHE A 44 -25.83 16.62 0.30
CA PHE A 44 -25.22 15.60 -0.55
C PHE A 44 -24.06 14.88 0.14
N ALA A 45 -23.17 15.61 0.84
CA ALA A 45 -22.06 15.02 1.57
C ALA A 45 -22.55 14.07 2.68
N ASN A 46 -23.57 14.48 3.43
CA ASN A 46 -24.20 13.64 4.44
C ASN A 46 -24.85 12.38 3.82
N GLN A 47 -25.46 12.51 2.64
CA GLN A 47 -26.07 11.38 1.95
C GLN A 47 -25.01 10.39 1.44
N VAL A 48 -23.88 10.89 0.94
CA VAL A 48 -22.71 10.09 0.53
C VAL A 48 -22.09 9.37 1.72
N ASP A 49 -21.82 10.07 2.82
CA ASP A 49 -21.19 9.46 4.01
C ASP A 49 -22.07 8.35 4.61
N ASN A 50 -23.38 8.57 4.72
CA ASN A 50 -24.28 7.57 5.30
C ASN A 50 -24.51 6.36 4.40
N ALA A 51 -24.62 6.56 3.08
CA ALA A 51 -24.89 5.46 2.15
C ALA A 51 -23.60 4.70 1.81
N ILE A 52 -22.56 5.42 1.36
CA ILE A 52 -21.31 4.82 0.88
C ILE A 52 -20.46 4.34 2.06
N GLY A 53 -20.42 5.08 3.17
CA GLY A 53 -19.70 4.65 4.37
C GLY A 53 -20.26 3.34 4.92
N ALA A 54 -21.59 3.23 5.03
CA ALA A 54 -22.23 2.01 5.52
C ALA A 54 -22.05 0.82 4.56
N GLU A 55 -22.13 1.04 3.25
CA GLU A 55 -21.90 0.00 2.24
C GLU A 55 -20.44 -0.50 2.23
N ILE A 56 -19.48 0.42 2.38
CA ILE A 56 -18.05 0.07 2.49
C ILE A 56 -17.78 -0.71 3.78
N ASP A 57 -18.30 -0.26 4.92
CA ASP A 57 -18.12 -0.96 6.20
C ASP A 57 -18.71 -2.37 6.14
N GLN A 58 -19.90 -2.54 5.55
CA GLN A 58 -20.52 -3.84 5.38
C GLN A 58 -19.72 -4.76 4.44
N CYS A 59 -19.24 -4.23 3.31
CA CYS A 59 -18.40 -4.95 2.37
C CYS A 59 -17.06 -5.37 2.99
N LEU A 60 -16.44 -4.47 3.76
CA LEU A 60 -15.21 -4.76 4.49
C LEU A 60 -15.44 -5.83 5.56
N GLN A 61 -16.56 -5.81 6.29
CA GLN A 61 -16.88 -6.85 7.27
C GLN A 61 -17.01 -8.24 6.63
N GLU A 62 -17.76 -8.34 5.52
CA GLU A 62 -17.95 -9.61 4.81
C GLU A 62 -16.64 -10.20 4.24
N ILE A 63 -15.70 -9.33 3.88
CA ILE A 63 -14.38 -9.73 3.38
C ILE A 63 -13.44 -10.05 4.54
N VAL A 64 -13.34 -9.18 5.54
CA VAL A 64 -12.32 -9.26 6.59
C VAL A 64 -12.57 -10.41 7.56
N GLU A 65 -13.81 -10.69 7.97
CA GLU A 65 -14.10 -11.79 8.90
C GLU A 65 -13.52 -13.15 8.45
N PRO A 66 -13.82 -13.64 7.22
CA PRO A 66 -13.28 -14.93 6.78
C PRO A 66 -11.76 -14.92 6.62
N PHE A 67 -11.14 -13.78 6.29
CA PHE A 67 -9.68 -13.69 6.21
C PHE A 67 -9.00 -13.68 7.59
N VAL A 68 -9.61 -13.07 8.61
CA VAL A 68 -9.11 -13.09 9.99
C VAL A 68 -9.16 -14.50 10.56
N GLU A 69 -10.25 -15.23 10.33
CA GLU A 69 -10.37 -16.62 10.78
C GLU A 69 -9.32 -17.51 10.13
N ILE A 70 -9.14 -17.43 8.80
CA ILE A 70 -8.12 -18.23 8.08
C ILE A 70 -6.70 -17.87 8.55
N TYR A 71 -6.42 -16.59 8.78
CA TYR A 71 -5.10 -16.16 9.25
C TYR A 71 -4.83 -16.66 10.67
N PHE A 72 -5.82 -16.60 11.57
CA PHE A 72 -5.70 -17.07 12.94
C PHE A 72 -5.55 -18.60 13.00
N ASP A 73 -6.30 -19.34 12.19
CA ASP A 73 -6.19 -20.79 12.08
C ASP A 73 -4.82 -21.22 11.51
N PHE A 74 -4.29 -20.45 10.56
CA PHE A 74 -2.93 -20.64 10.03
C PHE A 74 -1.84 -20.31 11.06
N GLU A 75 -2.00 -19.24 11.85
CA GLU A 75 -1.07 -18.89 12.93
C GLU A 75 -1.04 -19.97 14.01
N VAL A 76 -2.19 -20.51 14.40
CA VAL A 76 -2.29 -21.64 15.34
C VAL A 76 -1.59 -22.88 14.77
N MET A 77 -1.84 -23.23 13.51
CA MET A 77 -1.19 -24.37 12.83
C MET A 77 0.33 -24.21 12.71
N VAL A 78 0.83 -22.99 12.47
CA VAL A 78 2.26 -22.69 12.40
C VAL A 78 2.90 -22.66 13.79
N SER A 79 2.17 -22.26 14.83
CA SER A 79 2.65 -22.27 16.23
C SER A 79 2.75 -23.68 16.82
N GLU A 80 1.95 -24.64 16.35
CA GLU A 80 2.05 -26.04 16.78
C GLU A 80 3.21 -26.79 16.09
N THR A 81 3.88 -26.16 15.13
CA THR A 81 5.10 -26.68 14.47
C THR A 81 6.34 -25.96 14.98
N ASP A 82 6.50 -25.85 16.30
CA ASP A 82 7.79 -25.66 16.98
C ASP A 82 8.67 -26.94 16.87
N GLU A 83 8.78 -27.52 15.67
CA GLU A 83 10.03 -28.21 15.37
C GLU A 83 11.04 -27.10 15.10
N ASP A 84 11.96 -26.96 16.04
CA ASP A 84 13.15 -26.11 16.05
C ASP A 84 13.98 -26.41 14.78
N PHE A 85 13.48 -26.00 13.61
CA PHE A 85 14.17 -26.11 12.35
C PHE A 85 15.28 -25.08 12.43
N PRO A 86 16.54 -25.51 12.57
CA PRO A 86 17.63 -24.56 12.66
C PRO A 86 17.61 -23.73 11.36
N ASP A 87 17.71 -22.41 11.52
CA ASP A 87 17.71 -21.47 10.38
C ASP A 87 18.66 -21.93 9.27
N SER A 88 19.79 -22.54 9.66
CA SER A 88 20.71 -23.19 8.75
C SER A 88 21.01 -24.66 9.13
N VAL A 89 21.00 -25.52 8.12
CA VAL A 89 21.42 -26.92 8.18
C VAL A 89 22.77 -27.02 7.49
N THR A 90 23.71 -27.75 8.10
CA THR A 90 24.97 -28.11 7.45
C THR A 90 24.89 -29.54 6.88
N PRO A 91 25.49 -29.80 5.71
CA PRO A 91 25.46 -31.12 5.12
C PRO A 91 26.33 -32.07 5.94
N SER A 92 25.87 -33.30 6.11
CA SER A 92 26.52 -34.34 6.90
C SER A 92 26.29 -35.71 6.26
N SER A 93 26.96 -36.75 6.76
CA SER A 93 26.76 -38.12 6.27
C SER A 93 25.31 -38.61 6.41
N GLN A 94 24.52 -38.00 7.31
CA GLN A 94 23.11 -38.34 7.52
C GLN A 94 22.14 -37.40 6.80
N LYS A 95 22.56 -36.16 6.52
CA LYS A 95 21.72 -35.12 5.91
C LYS A 95 22.41 -34.54 4.69
N HIS A 96 21.87 -34.82 3.51
CA HIS A 96 22.39 -34.35 2.22
C HIS A 96 23.86 -34.70 1.98
N PRO A 97 24.25 -35.98 2.05
CA PRO A 97 25.64 -36.42 1.97
C PRO A 97 26.33 -36.00 0.66
N ALA A 98 25.59 -36.00 -0.47
CA ALA A 98 26.11 -35.57 -1.76
C ALA A 98 26.48 -34.09 -1.84
N CYS A 99 26.03 -33.27 -0.90
CA CYS A 99 26.27 -31.84 -0.88
C CYS A 99 27.44 -31.42 0.02
N ILE A 100 28.11 -32.38 0.69
CA ILE A 100 29.26 -32.07 1.55
C ILE A 100 30.36 -31.39 0.72
N GLY A 101 30.67 -30.14 1.06
CA GLY A 101 31.69 -29.33 0.38
C GLY A 101 31.28 -28.75 -0.98
N CYS A 102 30.01 -28.90 -1.38
CA CYS A 102 29.48 -28.34 -2.62
C CYS A 102 29.29 -26.81 -2.51
N ARG A 103 29.67 -26.09 -3.55
CA ARG A 103 29.53 -24.65 -3.73
C ARG A 103 28.07 -24.21 -3.86
N HIS A 104 27.21 -25.10 -4.34
CA HIS A 104 25.79 -24.82 -4.54
C HIS A 104 24.92 -25.14 -3.33
N TYR A 105 25.50 -25.70 -2.26
CA TYR A 105 24.75 -25.95 -1.04
C TYR A 105 24.27 -24.63 -0.42
N HIS A 106 22.99 -24.58 -0.08
CA HIS A 106 22.33 -23.40 0.49
C HIS A 106 21.97 -23.63 1.96
N GLY A 107 21.28 -24.72 2.25
CA GLY A 107 21.01 -25.20 3.61
C GLY A 107 20.25 -24.24 4.51
N GLN A 108 19.36 -23.39 3.98
CA GLN A 108 18.63 -22.39 4.77
C GLN A 108 17.13 -22.68 4.78
N ALA A 109 16.50 -22.54 5.94
CA ALA A 109 15.04 -22.62 6.08
C ALA A 109 14.36 -21.26 5.81
N TYR A 110 13.24 -21.29 5.08
CA TYR A 110 12.36 -20.14 4.83
C TYR A 110 10.93 -20.54 5.15
N GLY A 111 10.32 -19.94 6.18
CA GLY A 111 8.94 -20.24 6.58
C GLY A 111 8.70 -21.75 6.76
N GLY A 112 9.60 -22.43 7.49
CA GLY A 112 9.54 -23.87 7.74
C GLY A 112 10.02 -24.78 6.58
N ASN A 113 10.34 -24.23 5.41
CA ASN A 113 10.80 -25.01 4.25
C ASN A 113 12.32 -24.91 4.08
N LEU A 114 13.03 -26.03 4.19
CA LEU A 114 14.48 -26.09 3.95
C LEU A 114 14.80 -26.09 2.46
N LEU A 115 15.53 -25.07 2.01
CA LEU A 115 16.15 -25.06 0.68
C LEU A 115 17.59 -25.57 0.79
N VAL A 116 17.82 -26.77 0.25
CA VAL A 116 19.05 -27.54 0.43
C VAL A 116 20.18 -27.06 -0.50
N CYS A 117 19.90 -26.91 -1.80
CA CYS A 117 20.90 -26.57 -2.81
C CYS A 117 20.29 -25.65 -3.88
N ALA A 118 21.10 -24.76 -4.45
CA ALA A 118 20.67 -23.84 -5.51
C ALA A 118 20.28 -24.54 -6.82
N MET A 119 20.88 -25.72 -7.10
CA MET A 119 20.55 -26.54 -8.28
C MET A 119 19.47 -27.58 -8.00
N HIS A 120 19.43 -28.09 -6.76
CA HIS A 120 18.46 -29.09 -6.31
C HIS A 120 17.81 -28.60 -5.01
N PRO A 121 16.69 -27.85 -5.08
CA PRO A 121 16.06 -27.21 -3.92
C PRO A 121 15.79 -28.15 -2.74
N TYR A 122 15.52 -29.43 -3.01
CA TYR A 122 15.24 -30.46 -1.99
C TYR A 122 16.44 -31.38 -1.69
N GLY A 123 17.59 -31.12 -2.31
CA GLY A 123 18.79 -31.95 -2.24
C GLY A 123 18.82 -33.00 -3.35
N TRP A 124 19.93 -33.76 -3.37
CA TRP A 124 20.14 -34.87 -4.29
C TRP A 124 20.11 -36.18 -3.50
N ASP A 125 19.35 -37.16 -3.99
CA ASP A 125 19.01 -38.36 -3.21
C ASP A 125 20.10 -39.45 -3.22
N THR A 126 21.00 -39.43 -4.21
CA THR A 126 22.09 -40.40 -4.32
C THR A 126 23.40 -39.86 -3.71
N GLU A 127 24.44 -40.68 -3.62
CA GLU A 127 25.73 -40.27 -3.04
C GLU A 127 26.46 -39.20 -3.86
N ASP A 128 26.36 -39.23 -5.20
CA ASP A 128 27.05 -38.30 -6.09
C ASP A 128 26.08 -37.33 -6.79
N CYS A 129 26.22 -36.04 -6.52
CA CYS A 129 25.43 -34.98 -7.14
C CYS A 129 26.00 -34.61 -8.53
N PRO A 130 25.18 -34.55 -9.60
CA PRO A 130 25.65 -34.25 -10.95
C PRO A 130 26.19 -32.82 -11.10
N ASP A 131 25.67 -31.89 -10.30
CA ASP A 131 26.06 -30.48 -10.29
C ASP A 131 27.07 -30.17 -9.17
N TRP A 132 27.81 -31.16 -8.66
CA TRP A 132 28.76 -30.92 -7.57
C TRP A 132 29.97 -30.12 -8.02
N GLU A 133 30.14 -28.93 -7.43
CA GLU A 133 31.33 -28.12 -7.56
C GLU A 133 31.93 -27.87 -6.18
N SER A 134 33.21 -28.15 -5.95
CA SER A 134 33.83 -27.81 -4.66
C SER A 134 33.99 -26.30 -4.51
N HIS A 135 33.80 -25.78 -3.30
CA HIS A 135 34.36 -24.46 -2.98
C HIS A 135 35.86 -24.45 -3.30
N PRO A 136 36.37 -23.47 -4.06
CA PRO A 136 37.80 -23.38 -4.34
C PRO A 136 38.53 -23.27 -3.02
N ARG A 137 39.23 -24.34 -2.63
CA ARG A 137 40.12 -24.29 -1.48
C ARG A 137 41.21 -23.29 -1.85
N ASN A 138 41.38 -22.26 -1.03
CA ASN A 138 42.56 -21.41 -1.13
C ASN A 138 43.78 -22.35 -1.03
N SER A 139 44.52 -22.44 -2.12
CA SER A 139 45.53 -23.48 -2.35
C SER A 139 46.77 -23.22 -1.50
N SER A 140 46.72 -23.64 -0.25
CA SER A 140 47.89 -23.75 0.62
C SER A 140 47.85 -25.11 1.31
N ASN A 141 48.30 -26.12 0.56
CA ASN A 141 48.78 -27.45 0.97
C ASN A 141 48.15 -28.55 0.14
N ARG A 142 48.77 -28.75 -1.03
CA ARG A 142 48.81 -30.02 -1.73
C ARG A 142 50.16 -30.65 -1.35
N PHE A 143 50.16 -31.50 -0.33
CA PHE A 143 51.19 -32.52 -0.08
C PHE A 143 50.46 -33.82 0.21
#